data_AF-A0A957TTV5-F1
#
_entry.id   AF-A0A957TTV5-F1
#
_cell.length_a   1.000
_cell.length_b   1.000
_cell.length_c   1.000
_cell.angle_alpha   90.00
_cell.angle_beta   90.00
_cell.angle_gamma   90.00
#
_symmetry.space_group_name_H-M   'P 1'
#
loop_
_entity.id
_entity.type
_entity.pdbx_description
1 polymer ?
#
loop_
_entity_poly.entity_id
_entity_poly.type
_entity_poly.pdbx_seq_one_letter_code
_entity_poly.pdbx_strand_id
1 'polypeptide(L)'
;GVQFNELNASSAAALYQDIATTPGSTILWGFAHRGRNGTDTVSLRLGNPSSVVEQAKFNTGNSAWLEFTGTYIVPTGQNTTRVEFLPLATAGGNNAAGNFLDGIVVCQLGNN
;
A
#
# COMPACT_ATOMS: atom_id res chain seq x y z
N GLY A 1 5.69 17.79 -7.62
CA GLY A 1 4.24 18.00 -7.60
C GLY A 1 3.65 17.00 -6.63
N VAL A 2 2.70 17.42 -5.81
CA VAL A 2 2.01 16.52 -4.89
C VAL A 2 0.94 15.79 -5.69
N GLN A 3 1.11 14.49 -5.91
CA GLN A 3 0.03 13.65 -6.44
C GLN A 3 -0.79 13.18 -5.24
N PHE A 4 -2.12 13.34 -5.28
CA PHE A 4 -3.04 12.75 -4.32
C PHE A 4 -3.86 11.74 -5.09
N ASN A 5 -3.65 10.45 -4.80
CA ASN A 5 -4.48 9.40 -5.32
C ASN A 5 -5.14 8.71 -4.15
N GLU A 6 -6.45 8.95 -3.99
CA GLU A 6 -7.29 8.21 -3.06
C GLU A 6 -7.77 6.93 -3.75
N LEU A 7 -7.36 5.79 -3.21
CA LEU A 7 -7.78 4.48 -3.70
C LEU A 7 -8.64 3.83 -2.61
N ASN A 8 -9.87 3.46 -2.97
CA ASN A 8 -10.76 2.68 -2.12
C ASN A 8 -10.82 1.25 -2.66
N ALA A 9 -10.49 0.26 -1.84
CA ALA A 9 -10.49 -1.16 -2.25
C ALA A 9 -11.24 -2.05 -1.25
N SER A 10 -12.20 -2.80 -1.78
CA SER A 10 -13.01 -3.77 -1.04
C SER A 10 -12.88 -5.21 -1.56
N SER A 11 -11.88 -5.49 -2.41
CA SER A 11 -11.74 -6.75 -3.16
C SER A 11 -10.49 -7.56 -2.77
N ALA A 12 -10.49 -8.84 -3.13
CA ALA A 12 -9.42 -9.81 -2.85
C ALA A 12 -8.18 -9.72 -3.75
N ALA A 13 -8.22 -8.85 -4.76
CA ALA A 13 -7.10 -8.66 -5.67
C ALA A 13 -6.09 -7.67 -5.07
N ALA A 14 -4.82 -7.82 -5.44
CA ALA A 14 -3.82 -6.80 -5.15
C ALA A 14 -4.27 -5.46 -5.75
N LEU A 15 -4.41 -4.43 -4.92
CA LEU A 15 -4.58 -3.07 -5.38
C LEU A 15 -3.19 -2.51 -5.62
N TYR A 16 -2.95 -1.90 -6.77
CA TYR A 16 -1.73 -1.17 -6.99
C TYR A 16 -1.97 0.12 -7.77
N GLN A 17 -1.01 1.02 -7.65
CA GLN A 17 -0.92 2.18 -8.51
C GLN A 17 0.53 2.45 -8.88
N ASP A 18 0.73 2.76 -10.15
CA ASP A 18 2.01 3.24 -10.67
C ASP A 18 2.00 4.77 -10.66
N ILE A 19 3.03 5.33 -10.03
CA ILE A 19 3.18 6.76 -9.82
C ILE A 19 4.47 7.17 -10.49
N ALA A 20 4.42 8.21 -11.33
CA ALA A 20 5.63 8.80 -11.89
C ALA A 20 6.45 9.44 -10.76
N THR A 21 7.70 9.04 -10.62
CA THR A 21 8.56 9.44 -9.51
C THR A 21 9.91 9.96 -9.97
N THR A 22 10.57 10.72 -9.11
CA THR A 22 11.93 11.21 -9.33
C THR A 22 12.90 10.41 -8.47
N PRO A 23 13.98 9.85 -9.02
CA PRO A 23 15.04 9.24 -8.21
C PRO A 23 15.53 10.20 -7.10
N GLY A 24 15.71 9.68 -5.89
CA GLY A 24 16.10 10.44 -4.71
C GLY A 24 14.96 11.17 -4.00
N SER A 25 13.76 11.23 -4.59
CA SER A 25 12.59 11.82 -3.92
C SER A 25 12.03 10.92 -2.84
N THR A 26 11.26 11.51 -1.93
CA THR A 26 10.56 10.76 -0.88
C THR A 26 9.08 10.66 -1.21
N ILE A 27 8.54 9.45 -1.17
CA ILE A 27 7.11 9.19 -1.16
C ILE A 27 6.65 9.10 0.29
N LEU A 28 5.66 9.90 0.67
CA LEU A 28 4.83 9.69 1.86
C LEU A 28 3.66 8.78 1.46
N TRP A 29 3.41 7.73 2.23
CA TRP A 29 2.28 6.85 2.05
C TRP A 29 1.45 6.74 3.34
N GLY A 30 0.15 6.50 3.17
CA GLY A 30 -0.81 6.29 4.24
C GLY A 30 -1.96 5.41 3.79
N PHE A 31 -2.55 4.63 4.69
CA PHE A 31 -3.77 3.85 4.44
C PHE A 31 -4.39 3.37 5.76
N ALA A 32 -5.70 3.16 5.76
CA ALA A 32 -6.42 2.46 6.82
C ALA A 32 -6.66 1.00 6.43
N HIS A 33 -6.54 0.09 7.38
CA HIS A 33 -6.79 -1.34 7.19
C HIS A 33 -7.59 -1.93 8.35
N ARG A 34 -8.52 -2.82 8.01
CA ARG A 34 -9.28 -3.61 8.98
C ARG A 34 -9.51 -5.00 8.41
N GLY A 35 -9.39 -6.02 9.27
CA GLY A 35 -9.76 -7.37 8.88
C GLY A 35 -11.27 -7.51 8.68
N ARG A 36 -11.69 -8.34 7.74
CA ARG A 36 -13.12 -8.48 7.41
C ARG A 36 -13.85 -9.32 8.43
N ASN A 37 -13.41 -10.56 8.62
CA ASN A 37 -14.07 -11.56 9.47
C ASN A 37 -13.21 -12.00 10.68
N GLY A 38 -11.99 -11.49 10.78
CA GLY A 38 -11.06 -11.74 11.89
C GLY A 38 -9.76 -10.98 11.65
N THR A 39 -8.62 -11.53 12.08
CA THR A 39 -7.32 -10.95 11.75
C THR A 39 -6.96 -11.21 10.30
N ASP A 40 -6.79 -10.13 9.53
CA ASP A 40 -6.26 -10.20 8.17
C ASP A 40 -4.88 -9.52 8.10
N THR A 41 -4.08 -9.93 7.11
CA THR A 41 -2.75 -9.40 6.85
C THR A 41 -2.68 -8.77 5.46
N VAL A 42 -2.22 -7.52 5.37
CA VAL A 42 -1.86 -6.85 4.11
C VAL A 42 -0.35 -6.62 4.05
N SER A 43 0.22 -6.82 2.87
CA SER A 43 1.62 -6.50 2.54
C SER A 43 1.65 -5.21 1.72
N LEU A 44 2.37 -4.22 2.22
CA LEU A 44 2.71 -3.01 1.47
C LEU A 44 4.00 -3.26 0.69
N ARG A 45 3.94 -3.10 -0.63
CA ARG A 45 5.05 -3.30 -1.54
C ARG A 45 5.30 -2.04 -2.35
N LEU A 46 6.55 -1.61 -2.39
CA LEU A 46 6.99 -0.48 -3.18
C LEU A 46 8.22 -0.85 -4.01
N GLY A 47 8.31 -0.31 -5.23
CA GLY A 47 9.47 -0.51 -6.09
C GLY A 47 9.17 -0.20 -7.55
N ASN A 48 10.10 -0.58 -8.42
CA ASN A 48 9.86 -0.53 -9.86
C ASN A 48 8.66 -1.42 -10.20
N PRO A 49 7.77 -1.04 -11.12
CA PRO A 49 6.63 -1.88 -11.52
C PRO A 49 7.00 -3.32 -11.94
N SER A 50 8.22 -3.54 -12.43
CA SER A 50 8.72 -4.88 -12.78
C SER A 50 9.41 -5.63 -11.63
N SER A 51 9.67 -4.95 -10.50
CA SER A 51 10.42 -5.49 -9.35
C SER A 51 10.02 -4.77 -8.06
N VAL A 52 8.77 -5.00 -7.62
CA VAL A 52 8.29 -4.49 -6.34
C VAL A 52 8.88 -5.26 -5.16
N VAL A 53 9.13 -4.57 -4.05
CA VAL A 53 9.70 -5.15 -2.84
C VAL A 53 8.75 -4.93 -1.67
N GLU A 54 8.53 -5.96 -0.86
CA GLU A 54 7.77 -5.87 0.39
C GLU A 54 8.48 -4.96 1.38
N GLN A 55 7.79 -3.90 1.79
CA GLN A 55 8.28 -2.95 2.78
C GLN A 55 7.83 -3.35 4.18
N ALA A 56 6.58 -3.79 4.33
CA ALA A 56 6.02 -4.17 5.62
C ALA A 56 4.76 -5.03 5.46
N LYS A 57 4.43 -5.77 6.53
CA LYS A 57 3.17 -6.49 6.70
C LYS A 57 2.40 -5.92 7.88
N PHE A 58 1.10 -5.78 7.72
CA PHE A 58 0.21 -5.20 8.72
C PHE A 58 -0.90 -6.18 9.04
N ASN A 59 -1.02 -6.52 10.33
CA ASN A 59 -2.03 -7.43 10.84
C ASN A 59 -3.08 -6.62 11.59
N THR A 60 -4.35 -6.75 11.21
CA THR A 60 -5.44 -6.03 11.89
C THR A 60 -6.62 -6.96 12.12
N GLY A 61 -7.20 -6.90 13.31
CA GLY A 61 -8.47 -7.58 13.60
C GLY A 61 -9.66 -6.93 12.88
N ASN A 62 -10.86 -7.42 13.17
CA ASN A 62 -12.11 -6.94 12.55
C ASN A 62 -12.89 -5.93 13.41
N SER A 63 -12.39 -5.56 14.59
CA SER A 63 -13.11 -4.71 15.55
C SER A 63 -12.94 -3.21 15.33
N ALA A 64 -11.86 -2.77 14.68
CA ALA A 64 -11.57 -1.36 14.44
C ALA A 64 -10.67 -1.17 13.21
N TRP A 65 -10.79 0.00 12.57
CA TRP A 65 -9.84 0.43 11.55
C TRP A 65 -8.53 0.88 12.21
N LEU A 66 -7.41 0.46 11.63
CA LEU A 66 -6.09 0.91 12.03
C LEU A 66 -5.42 1.63 10.86
N GLU A 67 -4.86 2.79 11.15
CA GLU A 67 -4.17 3.63 10.17
C GLU A 67 -2.67 3.39 10.22
N PHE A 68 -2.05 3.31 9.05
CA PHE A 68 -0.62 3.12 8.86
C PHE A 68 -0.08 4.18 7.91
N THR A 69 1.07 4.75 8.27
CA THR A 69 1.76 5.74 7.46
C THR A 69 3.26 5.48 7.46
N GLY A 70 3.94 5.98 6.44
CA GLY A 70 5.40 5.98 6.42
C GLY A 70 5.96 6.61 5.16
N THR A 71 7.26 6.42 4.97
CA THR A 71 7.99 7.01 3.84
C THR A 71 8.72 5.96 3.04
N TYR A 72 8.99 6.28 1.78
CA TYR A 72 9.81 5.47 0.87
C TYR A 72 10.70 6.40 0.04
N ILE A 73 12.02 6.17 0.06
CA ILE A 73 12.96 6.90 -0.78
C ILE A 73 13.05 6.19 -2.13
N VAL A 74 12.79 6.94 -3.21
CA VAL A 74 12.80 6.42 -4.57
C VAL A 74 14.25 6.09 -4.98
N PRO A 75 14.58 4.81 -5.27
CA PRO A 75 15.92 4.40 -5.64
C PRO A 75 16.43 5.09 -6.92
N THR A 76 17.76 5.14 -7.07
CA THR A 76 18.41 5.59 -8.32
C THR A 76 17.89 4.79 -9.52
N GLY A 77 17.55 5.48 -10.60
CA GLY A 77 17.05 4.84 -11.83
C GLY A 77 15.57 4.46 -11.80
N GLN A 78 14.85 4.74 -10.71
CA GLN A 78 13.41 4.51 -10.61
C GLN A 78 12.60 5.77 -10.96
N ASN A 79 12.09 5.82 -12.19
CA ASN A 79 11.23 6.91 -12.67
C ASN A 79 9.73 6.64 -12.50
N THR A 80 9.38 5.42 -12.13
CA THR A 80 8.02 5.03 -11.77
C THR A 80 8.08 4.14 -10.55
N THR A 81 7.26 4.43 -9.56
CA THR A 81 7.11 3.59 -8.36
C THR A 81 5.72 2.98 -8.36
N ARG A 82 5.66 1.64 -8.31
CA ARG A 82 4.43 0.93 -7.97
C ARG A 82 4.25 0.93 -6.46
N VAL A 83 3.07 1.33 -6.00
CA VAL A 83 2.60 1.11 -4.63
C VAL A 83 1.54 0.03 -4.69
N GLU A 84 1.84 -1.13 -4.13
CA GLU A 84 0.99 -2.33 -4.17
C GLU A 84 0.60 -2.74 -2.75
N PHE A 85 -0.68 -3.03 -2.57
CA PHE A 85 -1.27 -3.62 -1.38
C PHE A 85 -1.70 -5.05 -1.71
N LEU A 86 -0.90 -6.03 -1.27
CA LEU A 86 -1.18 -7.44 -1.49
C LEU A 86 -1.84 -8.05 -0.24
N PRO A 87 -3.07 -8.60 -0.33
CA PRO A 87 -3.64 -9.42 0.74
C PRO A 87 -2.85 -10.73 0.87
N LEU A 88 -2.31 -11.03 2.06
CA LEU A 88 -1.50 -12.23 2.31
C LEU A 88 -2.23 -13.34 3.04
N ALA A 89 -3.09 -12.99 4.00
CA ALA A 89 -3.84 -13.96 4.81
C ALA A 89 -5.16 -13.33 5.26
N THR A 90 -6.22 -14.14 5.25
CA THR A 90 -7.52 -13.77 5.79
C THR A 90 -7.94 -14.79 6.85
N ALA A 91 -8.60 -14.34 7.91
CA ALA A 91 -9.00 -15.20 9.04
C ALA A 91 -9.90 -16.40 8.65
N GLY A 92 -10.46 -16.41 7.44
CA GLY A 92 -11.28 -17.50 6.92
C GLY A 92 -10.54 -18.55 6.08
N GLY A 93 -9.21 -18.44 5.92
CA GLY A 93 -8.42 -19.32 5.04
C GLY A 93 -8.78 -19.22 3.55
N ASN A 94 -9.67 -18.28 3.23
CA ASN A 94 -10.22 -18.08 1.91
C ASN A 94 -9.71 -16.74 1.40
N ASN A 95 -8.59 -16.77 0.68
CA ASN A 95 -7.96 -15.58 0.10
C ASN A 95 -8.87 -14.87 -0.93
N ALA A 96 -10.03 -15.46 -1.28
CA ALA A 96 -11.09 -14.82 -2.07
C ALA A 96 -11.91 -13.77 -1.29
N ALA A 97 -11.83 -13.75 0.05
CA ALA A 97 -12.43 -12.70 0.87
C ALA A 97 -11.38 -11.60 1.10
N GLY A 98 -11.41 -10.54 0.28
CA GLY A 98 -10.42 -9.48 0.35
C GLY A 98 -10.42 -8.69 1.66
N ASN A 99 -9.27 -8.09 1.96
CA ASN A 99 -9.07 -7.19 3.08
C ASN A 99 -9.87 -5.89 2.88
N PHE A 100 -10.11 -5.15 3.95
CA PHE A 100 -10.62 -3.77 3.83
C PHE A 100 -9.47 -2.78 3.87
N LEU A 101 -9.39 -1.95 2.83
CA LEU A 101 -8.48 -0.81 2.73
C LEU A 101 -9.29 0.45 2.44
N ASP A 102 -8.95 1.54 3.11
CA ASP A 102 -9.58 2.85 2.96
C ASP A 102 -8.54 3.95 3.16
N GLY A 103 -8.86 5.18 2.74
CA GLY A 103 -8.02 6.36 2.99
C GLY A 103 -6.59 6.23 2.49
N ILE A 104 -6.37 5.54 1.36
CA ILE A 104 -5.03 5.41 0.78
C ILE A 104 -4.57 6.78 0.31
N VAL A 105 -3.40 7.20 0.77
CA VAL A 105 -2.73 8.43 0.37
C VAL A 105 -1.34 8.06 -0.11
N VAL A 106 -0.96 8.54 -1.29
CA VAL A 106 0.42 8.45 -1.77
C VAL A 106 0.83 9.79 -2.35
N CYS A 107 1.85 10.41 -1.75
CA CYS A 107 2.31 11.76 -2.07
C CYS A 107 3.82 11.77 -2.27
N GLN A 108 4.29 12.18 -3.45
CA GLN A 108 5.71 12.43 -3.68
C GLN A 108 6.09 13.85 -3.21
N LEU A 109 7.02 13.93 -2.28
CA LEU A 109 7.68 15.15 -1.84
C LEU A 109 8.82 15.48 -2.83
N GLY A 110 8.98 16.76 -3.17
CA GLY A 110 10.09 17.20 -4.04
C GLY A 110 11.46 16.91 -3.43
N ASN A 111 12.48 16.81 -4.28
CA ASN A 111 13.88 16.81 -3.81
C ASN A 111 14.19 18.21 -3.28
N ASN A 112 14.63 18.31 -2.02
CA ASN A 112 15.25 19.54 -1.50
C ASN A 112 16.57 19.82 -2.22
#